data_AF-A0A098LLF7-F1
#
_entry.id   AF-A0A098LLF7-F1
#
_cell.length_a   1.000
_cell.length_b   1.000
_cell.length_c   1.000
_cell.angle_alpha   90.00
_cell.angle_beta   90.00
_cell.angle_gamma   90.00
#
_symmetry.space_group_name_H-M   'P 1'
#
loop_
_entity.id
_entity.type
_entity.pdbx_description
1 polymer ?
#
loop_
_entity_poly.entity_id
_entity_poly.type
_entity_poly.pdbx_seq_one_letter_code
_entity_poly.pdbx_strand_id
1 'polypeptide(L)'
;MTTAITDANPSSGTSGTWNGGNDGSYQETFKYDANGNILKLTRNGKLVTSGTTSPLAMDDLTYKYETIANGYTRNTNRLRSVSDAVGNGNYADDIDNQANNNYDYDEIGNLKSDVQEGIATIEWTVSGKISKVTRSSVSSKSDLEFKYDAQGNRLAKIEKPAATKGDASTWITTFYVRDASGNVMSTYEQKKTTTVQEFFLKEQSIYGSTRLGMVDLNKNITTLGAVSNSLFASKTGIKLFEGSNHLGNVLAVFTDRKIPVASGTNVLSYTADITSTSDYYAFGSQMPGRKYTKTNYRYGFNGKEKDSEFHDNYDYGKRVYDARLGKFLSSDPLAKIYPFYSPYQFAGNSPIVNVDIDGEEPFDYRLRTAEFRARLDNIEWEDIATYLLCETQCSMMNIVSREQAQMSQTTKNVLYARYGVFTNFNEVTFKYELSIEYEWVVEGPGGAILGTFIDFLGASSFLQKGPTALLAKTPVKPILFSIPLGFKSFGQFKQFGTTIQAGLAKLGYKNTNLYMQGSSITARSAETGELFDVGRKSDFDLALTGEDIFKKAEELGLVKGDRTGPINLGSEEASKLGISDLLEEISNSIGRDVNVMIFKTVEAIKAKGSSVRVPTQQ
;
A
#
# COMPACT_ATOMS: atom_id res chain seq x y z
N MET A 1 -13.47 -23.47 -0.95
CA MET A 1 -12.94 -22.92 0.32
C MET A 1 -13.99 -21.98 0.91
N THR A 2 -14.23 -22.02 2.23
CA THR A 2 -15.16 -21.13 2.93
C THR A 2 -14.37 -20.29 3.92
N THR A 3 -14.50 -18.97 3.86
CA THR A 3 -13.80 -18.03 4.77
C THR A 3 -14.83 -17.13 5.43
N ALA A 4 -14.77 -16.98 6.75
CA ALA A 4 -15.64 -16.08 7.52
C ALA A 4 -14.79 -14.99 8.20
N ILE A 5 -15.28 -13.75 8.16
CA ILE A 5 -14.66 -12.59 8.83
C ILE A 5 -15.73 -12.00 9.74
N THR A 6 -15.36 -11.71 10.99
CA THR A 6 -16.29 -11.26 12.02
C THR A 6 -15.73 -10.01 12.69
N ASP A 7 -16.61 -9.06 13.00
CA ASP A 7 -16.24 -7.91 13.80
C ASP A 7 -16.13 -8.26 15.29
N ALA A 8 -15.13 -7.71 15.98
CA ALA A 8 -15.01 -7.81 17.42
C ALA A 8 -15.78 -6.64 18.04
N ASN A 9 -16.98 -6.88 18.56
CA ASN A 9 -17.84 -5.81 19.05
C ASN A 9 -17.30 -5.22 20.38
N PRO A 10 -17.00 -3.91 20.48
CA PRO A 10 -16.80 -3.26 21.77
C PRO A 10 -18.17 -3.06 22.43
N SER A 11 -18.51 -3.92 23.41
CA SER A 11 -19.71 -3.72 24.22
C SER A 11 -19.70 -2.33 24.88
N SER A 12 -20.84 -1.65 24.85
CA SER A 12 -21.10 -0.31 25.42
C SER A 12 -21.06 -0.28 26.96
N GLY A 13 -19.92 -0.64 27.55
CA GLY A 13 -19.64 -0.48 28.97
C GLY A 13 -18.88 0.81 29.24
N THR A 14 -19.24 1.52 30.30
CA THR A 14 -18.58 2.74 30.80
C THR A 14 -17.12 2.56 31.23
N SER A 15 -16.55 1.36 31.07
CA SER A 15 -15.11 1.09 31.13
C SER A 15 -14.71 0.44 29.81
N GLY A 16 -13.69 0.95 29.13
CA GLY A 16 -13.16 0.45 27.84
C GLY A 16 -12.58 -0.97 27.89
N THR A 17 -13.40 -1.93 28.30
CA THR A 17 -13.12 -3.35 28.38
C THR A 17 -13.61 -4.00 27.09
N TRP A 18 -12.67 -4.50 26.28
CA TRP A 18 -12.98 -5.31 25.11
C TRP A 18 -13.48 -6.68 25.57
N ASN A 19 -14.80 -6.83 25.69
CA ASN A 19 -15.39 -8.14 25.91
C ASN A 19 -15.46 -8.85 24.55
N GLY A 20 -14.60 -9.85 24.35
CA GLY A 20 -14.60 -10.67 23.14
C GLY A 20 -15.95 -11.38 22.98
N GLY A 21 -16.76 -10.92 22.04
CA GLY A 21 -18.02 -11.54 21.65
C GLY A 21 -18.34 -11.24 20.20
N ASN A 22 -18.69 -12.28 19.44
CA ASN A 22 -19.19 -12.16 18.07
C ASN A 22 -20.72 -12.23 18.12
N ASP A 23 -21.41 -11.11 17.91
CA ASP A 23 -22.87 -11.06 17.82
C ASP A 23 -23.38 -11.24 16.37
N GLY A 24 -22.46 -11.57 15.45
CA GLY A 24 -22.72 -11.75 14.02
C GLY A 24 -22.79 -10.44 13.24
N SER A 25 -22.74 -9.27 13.90
CA SER A 25 -22.82 -7.98 13.22
C SER A 25 -21.66 -7.84 12.24
N TYR A 26 -21.96 -7.34 11.03
CA TYR A 26 -20.95 -7.12 10.00
C TYR A 26 -20.18 -8.38 9.58
N GLN A 27 -20.67 -9.56 9.93
CA GLN A 27 -20.08 -10.82 9.51
C GLN A 27 -20.20 -10.95 7.99
N GLU A 28 -19.11 -11.38 7.36
CA GLU A 28 -19.07 -11.72 5.94
C GLU A 28 -18.53 -13.13 5.74
N THR A 29 -19.09 -13.88 4.80
CA THR A 29 -18.61 -15.21 4.43
C THR A 29 -18.57 -15.37 2.92
N PHE A 30 -17.46 -15.90 2.43
CA PHE A 30 -17.21 -16.12 1.00
C PHE A 30 -17.06 -17.60 0.69
N LYS A 31 -17.55 -18.01 -0.47
CA LYS A 31 -17.21 -19.29 -1.10
C LYS A 31 -16.61 -19.04 -2.48
N TYR A 32 -15.60 -19.81 -2.84
CA TYR A 32 -14.90 -19.68 -4.12
C TYR A 32 -14.89 -20.99 -4.90
N ASP A 33 -14.82 -20.89 -6.22
CA ASP A 33 -14.45 -22.00 -7.09
C ASP A 33 -12.93 -22.23 -7.07
N ALA A 34 -12.46 -23.24 -7.83
CA ALA A 34 -11.04 -23.58 -7.90
C ALA A 34 -10.17 -22.52 -8.59
N ASN A 35 -10.76 -21.63 -9.40
CA ASN A 35 -10.06 -20.55 -10.09
C ASN A 35 -10.09 -19.24 -9.29
N GLY A 36 -10.64 -19.25 -8.08
CA GLY A 36 -10.75 -18.07 -7.23
C GLY A 36 -11.89 -17.13 -7.61
N ASN A 37 -12.88 -17.57 -8.37
CA ASN A 37 -14.11 -16.80 -8.55
C ASN A 37 -14.98 -16.93 -7.30
N ILE A 38 -15.48 -15.80 -6.78
CA ILE A 38 -16.49 -15.78 -5.72
C ILE A 38 -17.76 -16.46 -6.24
N LEU A 39 -18.20 -17.55 -5.61
CA LEU A 39 -19.45 -18.25 -5.88
C LEU A 39 -20.57 -17.77 -4.97
N LYS A 40 -20.25 -17.47 -3.71
CA LYS A 40 -21.21 -17.06 -2.69
C LYS A 40 -20.63 -15.95 -1.82
N LEU A 41 -21.43 -14.94 -1.49
CA LEU A 41 -21.14 -13.91 -0.50
C LEU A 41 -22.35 -13.74 0.41
N THR A 42 -22.20 -13.95 1.71
CA THR A 42 -23.21 -13.55 2.70
C THR A 42 -22.68 -12.40 3.54
N ARG A 43 -23.48 -11.35 3.75
CA ARG A 43 -23.12 -10.21 4.61
C ARG A 43 -24.26 -9.90 5.58
N ASN A 44 -23.89 -9.48 6.79
CA ASN A 44 -24.82 -9.01 7.81
C ASN A 44 -24.61 -7.52 8.08
N GLY A 45 -25.67 -6.78 8.41
CA GLY A 45 -25.52 -5.44 8.96
C GLY A 45 -25.31 -5.45 10.49
N LYS A 46 -25.68 -4.34 11.14
CA LYS A 46 -25.65 -4.21 12.60
C LYS A 46 -26.74 -5.04 13.26
N LEU A 47 -26.47 -5.62 14.42
CA LEU A 47 -27.52 -6.06 15.34
C LEU A 47 -28.31 -4.84 15.86
N VAL A 48 -29.62 -4.79 15.57
CA VAL A 48 -30.49 -3.65 15.90
C VAL A 48 -31.24 -3.94 17.22
N THR A 49 -30.63 -3.61 18.36
CA THR A 49 -31.24 -3.54 19.72
C THR A 49 -31.40 -4.86 20.49
N SER A 50 -31.44 -4.76 21.83
CA SER A 50 -31.65 -5.87 22.76
C SER A 50 -33.03 -6.50 22.57
N GLY A 51 -33.06 -7.77 22.17
CA GLY A 51 -34.29 -8.56 21.95
C GLY A 51 -34.25 -9.38 20.65
N THR A 52 -33.43 -8.97 19.68
CA THR A 52 -33.14 -9.75 18.47
C THR A 52 -31.91 -10.63 18.69
N THR A 53 -31.98 -11.91 18.33
CA THR A 53 -30.89 -12.88 18.52
C THR A 53 -29.93 -12.94 17.33
N SER A 54 -30.20 -12.22 16.25
CA SER A 54 -29.36 -12.22 15.04
C SER A 54 -29.41 -10.87 14.32
N PRO A 55 -28.29 -10.44 13.70
CA PRO A 55 -28.26 -9.23 12.88
C PRO A 55 -29.20 -9.34 11.68
N LEU A 56 -29.62 -8.18 11.16
CA LEU A 56 -30.35 -8.14 9.91
C LEU A 56 -29.41 -8.55 8.76
N ALA A 57 -29.81 -9.57 8.01
CA ALA A 57 -29.07 -10.03 6.83
C ALA A 57 -29.07 -8.92 5.76
N MET A 58 -27.88 -8.63 5.23
CA MET A 58 -27.68 -7.64 4.16
C MET A 58 -27.67 -8.33 2.81
N ASP A 59 -26.87 -9.38 2.65
CA ASP A 59 -26.83 -10.12 1.39
C ASP A 59 -26.71 -11.63 1.61
N ASP A 60 -27.28 -12.38 0.68
CA ASP A 60 -27.03 -13.79 0.41
C ASP A 60 -26.84 -13.97 -1.11
N LEU A 61 -25.73 -13.41 -1.62
CA LEU A 61 -25.41 -13.35 -3.03
C LEU A 61 -24.90 -14.70 -3.55
N THR A 62 -25.46 -15.13 -4.67
CA THR A 62 -24.97 -16.24 -5.49
C THR A 62 -24.56 -15.73 -6.87
N TYR A 63 -23.29 -15.95 -7.21
CA TYR A 63 -22.66 -15.45 -8.43
C TYR A 63 -22.81 -16.47 -9.56
N LYS A 64 -23.33 -16.03 -10.71
CA LYS A 64 -23.58 -16.90 -11.86
C LYS A 64 -22.65 -16.53 -13.01
N TYR A 65 -21.69 -17.42 -13.29
CA TYR A 65 -20.69 -17.20 -14.33
C TYR A 65 -21.10 -17.76 -15.70
N GLU A 66 -20.44 -17.25 -16.71
CA GLU A 66 -20.51 -17.76 -18.07
C GLU A 66 -19.86 -19.15 -18.16
N THR A 67 -20.68 -20.19 -18.29
CA THR A 67 -20.22 -21.58 -18.33
C THR A 67 -20.90 -22.37 -19.43
N ILE A 68 -20.28 -23.48 -19.85
CA ILE A 68 -20.85 -24.40 -20.82
C ILE A 68 -22.20 -24.95 -20.32
N ALA A 69 -22.32 -25.19 -19.00
CA ALA A 69 -23.57 -25.61 -18.38
C ALA A 69 -24.71 -24.59 -18.54
N ASN A 70 -24.37 -23.30 -18.66
CA ASN A 70 -25.30 -22.20 -18.86
C ASN A 70 -25.54 -21.89 -20.35
N GLY A 71 -25.13 -22.77 -21.28
CA GLY A 71 -25.34 -22.63 -22.72
C GLY A 71 -24.28 -21.81 -23.46
N TYR A 72 -23.16 -21.48 -22.81
CA TYR A 72 -22.05 -20.77 -23.44
C TYR A 72 -21.07 -21.73 -24.13
N THR A 73 -20.31 -21.24 -25.10
CA THR A 73 -19.39 -22.06 -25.89
C THR A 73 -18.15 -22.50 -25.09
N ARG A 74 -17.83 -21.81 -24.00
CA ARG A 74 -16.69 -22.11 -23.13
C ARG A 74 -16.96 -21.60 -21.71
N ASN A 75 -16.26 -22.18 -20.74
CA ASN A 75 -16.20 -21.61 -19.40
C ASN A 75 -15.32 -20.36 -19.44
N THR A 76 -15.83 -19.27 -18.89
CA THR A 76 -15.06 -18.05 -18.68
C THR A 76 -15.24 -17.59 -17.23
N ASN A 77 -14.39 -16.66 -16.80
CA ASN A 77 -14.49 -16.05 -15.46
C ASN A 77 -15.42 -14.82 -15.46
N ARG A 78 -16.24 -14.65 -16.50
CA ARG A 78 -17.17 -13.52 -16.68
C ARG A 78 -18.44 -13.74 -15.87
N LEU A 79 -18.80 -12.78 -15.03
CA LEU A 79 -19.99 -12.84 -14.18
C LEU A 79 -21.21 -12.39 -14.98
N ARG A 80 -22.23 -13.23 -15.16
CA ARG A 80 -23.42 -12.89 -15.97
C ARG A 80 -24.55 -12.29 -15.15
N SER A 81 -24.69 -12.67 -13.89
CA SER A 81 -25.63 -12.07 -12.94
C SER A 81 -25.34 -12.51 -11.49
N VAL A 82 -25.93 -11.79 -10.54
CA VAL A 82 -25.95 -12.15 -9.12
C VAL A 82 -27.40 -12.29 -8.67
N SER A 83 -27.74 -13.40 -8.02
CA SER A 83 -29.02 -13.53 -7.31
C SER A 83 -28.81 -13.31 -5.82
N ASP A 84 -29.72 -12.60 -5.18
CA ASP A 84 -29.74 -12.39 -3.74
C ASP A 84 -30.96 -13.08 -3.13
N ALA A 85 -30.76 -13.82 -2.03
CA ALA A 85 -31.84 -14.45 -1.28
C ALA A 85 -32.34 -13.59 -0.11
N VAL A 86 -31.65 -12.48 0.19
CA VAL A 86 -32.14 -11.44 1.11
C VAL A 86 -33.17 -10.57 0.37
N GLY A 87 -34.15 -10.04 1.11
CA GLY A 87 -35.20 -9.22 0.54
C GLY A 87 -34.74 -7.77 0.32
N ASN A 88 -35.07 -7.21 -0.84
CA ASN A 88 -34.66 -5.87 -1.31
C ASN A 88 -35.01 -4.69 -0.38
N GLY A 89 -35.86 -4.90 0.63
CA GLY A 89 -36.26 -3.84 1.57
C GLY A 89 -35.30 -3.66 2.74
N ASN A 90 -34.33 -4.56 2.92
CA ASN A 90 -33.47 -4.55 4.10
C ASN A 90 -32.44 -3.43 4.05
N TYR A 91 -31.82 -3.23 2.89
CA TYR A 91 -30.85 -2.18 2.62
C TYR A 91 -31.11 -1.58 1.23
N ALA A 92 -30.70 -0.34 1.01
CA ALA A 92 -30.95 0.38 -0.24
C ALA A 92 -29.67 0.59 -1.08
N ASP A 93 -28.51 0.31 -0.49
CA ASP A 93 -27.18 0.60 -1.06
C ASP A 93 -26.38 -0.71 -1.26
N ASP A 94 -27.07 -1.80 -1.62
CA ASP A 94 -26.55 -3.17 -1.80
C ASP A 94 -26.92 -3.76 -3.16
N ILE A 95 -26.65 -5.06 -3.37
CA ILE A 95 -26.94 -5.75 -4.64
C ILE A 95 -28.16 -6.63 -4.45
N ASP A 96 -29.27 -6.16 -5.00
CA ASP A 96 -30.51 -6.92 -5.07
C ASP A 96 -30.47 -8.03 -6.13
N ASN A 97 -31.41 -8.98 -6.03
CA ASN A 97 -31.57 -10.06 -6.98
C ASN A 97 -31.70 -9.58 -8.45
N GLN A 98 -30.83 -10.11 -9.32
CA GLN A 98 -30.77 -9.76 -10.72
C GLN A 98 -31.41 -10.81 -11.63
N ALA A 99 -31.95 -10.36 -12.75
CA ALA A 99 -32.31 -11.23 -13.85
C ALA A 99 -31.06 -11.93 -14.44
N ASN A 100 -31.26 -13.06 -15.10
CA ASN A 100 -30.18 -13.72 -15.83
C ASN A 100 -29.63 -12.78 -16.93
N ASN A 101 -28.31 -12.83 -17.14
CA ASN A 101 -27.60 -12.00 -18.12
C ASN A 101 -27.73 -10.48 -17.85
N ASN A 102 -27.76 -10.09 -16.58
CA ASN A 102 -27.67 -8.69 -16.15
C ASN A 102 -26.42 -7.99 -16.70
N TYR A 103 -25.29 -8.70 -16.64
CA TYR A 103 -24.02 -8.24 -17.15
C TYR A 103 -23.75 -8.84 -18.53
N ASP A 104 -23.23 -8.01 -19.43
CA ASP A 104 -22.70 -8.45 -20.72
C ASP A 104 -21.29 -7.90 -20.93
N TYR A 105 -20.51 -8.57 -21.78
CA TYR A 105 -19.11 -8.24 -21.99
C TYR A 105 -18.79 -8.10 -23.48
N ASP A 106 -17.77 -7.32 -23.78
CA ASP A 106 -17.18 -7.32 -25.12
C ASP A 106 -16.34 -8.59 -25.38
N GLU A 107 -15.81 -8.71 -26.59
CA GLU A 107 -15.05 -9.89 -27.02
C GLU A 107 -13.78 -10.11 -26.18
N ILE A 108 -13.14 -9.04 -25.71
CA ILE A 108 -11.92 -9.07 -24.90
C ILE A 108 -12.19 -9.16 -23.39
N GLY A 109 -13.46 -9.07 -22.98
CA GLY A 109 -13.89 -9.33 -21.61
C GLY A 109 -14.01 -8.09 -20.73
N ASN A 110 -14.18 -6.90 -21.31
CA ASN A 110 -14.60 -5.73 -20.53
C ASN A 110 -16.12 -5.69 -20.41
N LEU A 111 -16.61 -5.25 -19.24
CA LEU A 111 -18.04 -5.08 -19.01
C LEU A 111 -18.61 -4.09 -20.03
N LYS A 112 -19.65 -4.51 -20.76
CA LYS A 112 -20.29 -3.74 -21.81
C LYS A 112 -21.62 -3.15 -21.36
N SER A 113 -22.38 -3.84 -20.51
CA SER A 113 -23.67 -3.37 -20.02
C SER A 113 -24.01 -3.94 -18.66
N ASP A 114 -24.87 -3.25 -17.93
CA ASP A 114 -25.43 -3.66 -16.64
C ASP A 114 -26.90 -3.23 -16.61
N VAL A 115 -27.81 -4.20 -16.69
CA VAL A 115 -29.24 -3.95 -16.87
C VAL A 115 -29.88 -3.33 -15.62
N GLN A 116 -29.62 -3.89 -14.44
CA GLN A 116 -30.19 -3.42 -13.17
C GLN A 116 -29.75 -1.99 -12.86
N GLU A 117 -28.52 -1.65 -13.24
CA GLU A 117 -27.99 -0.30 -13.07
C GLU A 117 -28.35 0.67 -14.19
N GLY A 118 -29.13 0.20 -15.17
CA GLY A 118 -29.58 0.98 -16.31
C GLY A 118 -28.44 1.46 -17.20
N ILE A 119 -27.34 0.69 -17.29
CA ILE A 119 -26.20 0.96 -18.17
C ILE A 119 -26.43 0.23 -19.48
N ALA A 120 -26.68 1.00 -20.55
CA ALA A 120 -26.89 0.45 -21.88
C ALA A 120 -25.57 0.05 -22.53
N THR A 121 -24.56 0.92 -22.46
CA THR A 121 -23.23 0.63 -23.01
C THR A 121 -22.12 1.26 -22.17
N ILE A 122 -21.02 0.53 -22.03
CA ILE A 122 -19.72 1.02 -21.58
C ILE A 122 -18.77 0.88 -22.76
N GLU A 123 -18.19 2.00 -23.16
CA GLU A 123 -17.17 2.06 -24.20
C GLU A 123 -15.79 2.13 -23.52
N TRP A 124 -14.84 1.37 -24.06
CA TRP A 124 -13.49 1.25 -23.51
C TRP A 124 -12.46 1.79 -24.49
N THR A 125 -11.40 2.39 -23.95
CA THR A 125 -10.19 2.72 -24.69
C THR A 125 -9.40 1.44 -25.00
N VAL A 126 -8.51 1.51 -25.99
CA VAL A 126 -7.57 0.42 -26.31
C VAL A 126 -6.64 0.05 -25.14
N SER A 127 -6.44 0.99 -24.20
CA SER A 127 -5.67 0.81 -22.97
C SER A 127 -6.50 0.29 -21.77
N GLY A 128 -7.72 -0.21 -22.02
CA GLY A 128 -8.56 -0.83 -20.98
C GLY A 128 -9.18 0.14 -19.97
N LYS A 129 -9.26 1.45 -20.29
CA LYS A 129 -9.96 2.47 -19.48
C LYS A 129 -11.38 2.69 -20.00
N ILE A 130 -12.33 3.00 -19.13
CA ILE A 130 -13.67 3.43 -19.55
C ILE A 130 -13.56 4.79 -20.24
N SER A 131 -13.96 4.88 -21.51
CA SER A 131 -14.05 6.16 -22.24
C SER A 131 -15.43 6.79 -22.11
N LYS A 132 -16.49 5.99 -22.05
CA LYS A 132 -17.87 6.49 -21.96
C LYS A 132 -18.80 5.47 -21.32
N VAL A 133 -19.75 5.95 -20.51
CA VAL A 133 -20.86 5.18 -19.97
C VAL A 133 -22.15 5.83 -20.47
N THR A 134 -22.93 5.10 -21.25
CA THR A 134 -24.24 5.53 -21.73
C THR A 134 -25.33 4.82 -20.94
N ARG A 135 -26.21 5.60 -20.31
CA ARG A 135 -27.35 5.10 -19.56
C ARG A 135 -28.53 4.81 -20.50
N SER A 136 -29.32 3.82 -20.13
CA SER A 136 -30.57 3.49 -20.82
C SER A 136 -31.54 4.67 -20.77
N SER A 137 -32.49 4.72 -21.71
CA SER A 137 -33.48 5.79 -21.79
C SER A 137 -34.39 5.90 -20.56
N VAL A 138 -34.49 4.83 -19.77
CA VAL A 138 -35.31 4.76 -18.54
C VAL A 138 -34.51 5.10 -17.28
N SER A 139 -33.19 5.24 -17.38
CA SER A 139 -32.35 5.57 -16.23
C SER A 139 -32.41 7.07 -15.92
N SER A 140 -32.48 7.40 -14.63
CA SER A 140 -32.36 8.77 -14.12
C SER A 140 -30.91 9.20 -13.86
N LYS A 141 -29.93 8.31 -14.08
CA LYS A 141 -28.50 8.55 -13.84
C LYS A 141 -27.85 9.24 -15.05
N SER A 142 -26.82 10.05 -14.80
CA SER A 142 -26.08 10.77 -15.84
C SER A 142 -25.30 9.84 -16.77
N ASP A 143 -25.16 10.23 -18.05
CA ASP A 143 -24.14 9.65 -18.93
C ASP A 143 -22.77 10.21 -18.52
N LEU A 144 -21.72 9.41 -18.66
CA LEU A 144 -20.36 9.79 -18.29
C LEU A 144 -19.42 9.67 -19.49
N GLU A 145 -18.46 10.57 -19.59
CA GLU A 145 -17.38 10.50 -20.57
C GLU A 145 -16.06 10.88 -19.90
N PHE A 146 -14.99 10.14 -20.22
CA PHE A 146 -13.69 10.29 -19.60
C PHE A 146 -12.62 10.54 -20.66
N LYS A 147 -11.66 11.42 -20.34
CA LYS A 147 -10.50 11.71 -21.18
C LYS A 147 -9.23 11.39 -20.41
N TYR A 148 -8.24 10.85 -21.10
CA TYR A 148 -6.98 10.40 -20.54
C TYR A 148 -5.80 10.97 -21.30
N ASP A 149 -4.66 11.10 -20.63
CA ASP A 149 -3.37 11.38 -21.28
C ASP A 149 -2.77 10.10 -21.91
N ALA A 150 -1.63 10.23 -22.56
CA ALA A 150 -0.93 9.11 -23.20
C ALA A 150 -0.42 8.07 -22.18
N GLN A 151 -0.22 8.47 -20.92
CA GLN A 151 0.21 7.62 -19.81
C GLN A 151 -0.98 6.90 -19.14
N GLY A 152 -2.22 7.22 -19.54
CA GLY A 152 -3.45 6.61 -19.03
C GLY A 152 -3.99 7.27 -17.76
N ASN A 153 -3.50 8.44 -17.37
CA ASN A 153 -4.07 9.21 -16.27
C ASN A 153 -5.33 9.94 -16.71
N ARG A 154 -6.36 9.95 -15.86
CA ARG A 154 -7.59 10.72 -16.10
C ARG A 154 -7.28 12.22 -16.14
N LEU A 155 -7.60 12.87 -17.26
CA LEU A 155 -7.50 14.31 -17.51
C LEU A 155 -8.83 15.03 -17.31
N ALA A 156 -9.93 14.40 -17.72
CA ALA A 156 -11.27 14.97 -17.55
C ALA A 156 -12.34 13.90 -17.30
N LYS A 157 -13.33 14.26 -16.49
CA LYS A 157 -14.61 13.57 -16.33
C LYS A 157 -15.72 14.52 -16.76
N ILE A 158 -16.57 14.09 -17.69
CA ILE A 158 -17.70 14.86 -18.21
C ILE A 158 -18.97 14.13 -17.79
N GLU A 159 -19.77 14.78 -16.95
CA GLU A 159 -21.09 14.32 -16.54
C GLU A 159 -22.17 14.99 -17.40
N LYS A 160 -23.07 14.19 -17.97
CA LYS A 160 -24.20 14.65 -18.80
C LYS A 160 -25.50 14.28 -18.08
N PRO A 161 -26.12 15.22 -17.34
CA PRO A 161 -27.30 14.95 -16.54
C PRO A 161 -28.43 14.30 -17.35
N ALA A 162 -29.07 13.27 -16.80
CA ALA A 162 -30.04 12.45 -17.54
C ALA A 162 -31.14 13.26 -18.24
N ALA A 163 -31.69 14.25 -17.52
CA ALA A 163 -32.78 15.10 -18.01
C ALA A 163 -32.37 16.03 -19.16
N THR A 164 -31.10 16.39 -19.26
CA THR A 164 -30.59 17.43 -20.17
C THR A 164 -29.37 16.98 -20.97
N LYS A 165 -29.12 15.67 -21.09
CA LYS A 165 -27.92 15.12 -21.74
C LYS A 165 -27.71 15.57 -23.19
N GLY A 166 -28.77 15.93 -23.90
CA GLY A 166 -28.70 16.51 -25.26
C GLY A 166 -28.28 17.98 -25.30
N ASP A 167 -28.33 18.68 -24.17
CA ASP A 167 -27.91 20.07 -24.05
C ASP A 167 -26.53 20.17 -23.38
N ALA A 168 -25.51 20.36 -24.20
CA ALA A 168 -24.13 20.53 -23.75
C ALA A 168 -23.90 21.76 -22.85
N SER A 169 -24.88 22.68 -22.75
CA SER A 169 -24.83 23.77 -21.78
C SER A 169 -25.04 23.31 -20.33
N THR A 170 -25.54 22.10 -20.11
CA THR A 170 -25.82 21.57 -18.76
C THR A 170 -24.77 20.58 -18.27
N TRP A 171 -23.79 20.25 -19.12
CA TRP A 171 -22.76 19.26 -18.78
C TRP A 171 -21.78 19.84 -17.75
N ILE A 172 -21.32 18.97 -16.86
CA ILE A 172 -20.34 19.31 -15.81
C ILE A 172 -19.03 18.63 -16.20
N THR A 173 -17.97 19.41 -16.38
CA THR A 173 -16.64 18.86 -16.71
C THR A 173 -15.68 19.08 -15.55
N THR A 174 -15.20 17.99 -14.96
CA THR A 174 -14.12 18.02 -13.95
C THR A 174 -12.79 17.76 -14.65
N PHE A 175 -11.87 18.72 -14.58
CA PHE A 175 -10.49 18.60 -15.03
C PHE A 175 -9.57 18.21 -13.88
N TYR A 176 -8.62 17.34 -14.17
CA TYR A 176 -7.62 16.85 -13.22
C TYR A 176 -6.25 17.39 -13.62
N VAL A 177 -5.75 18.36 -12.86
CA VAL A 177 -4.40 18.90 -13.05
C VAL A 177 -3.44 18.08 -12.21
N ARG A 178 -2.37 17.61 -12.85
CA ARG A 178 -1.41 16.67 -12.25
C ARG A 178 -0.01 17.26 -12.23
N ASP A 179 0.80 16.77 -11.30
CA ASP A 179 2.25 17.01 -11.33
C ASP A 179 2.91 16.16 -12.43
N ALA A 180 4.21 16.38 -12.67
CA ALA A 180 4.97 15.62 -13.66
C ALA A 180 5.06 14.10 -13.35
N SER A 181 4.72 13.69 -12.14
CA SER A 181 4.66 12.28 -11.73
C SER A 181 3.26 11.67 -11.84
N GLY A 182 2.26 12.43 -12.31
CA GLY A 182 0.88 11.96 -12.45
C GLY A 182 0.02 12.11 -11.19
N ASN A 183 0.49 12.68 -10.09
CA ASN A 183 -0.35 12.90 -8.90
C ASN A 183 -1.31 14.06 -9.14
N VAL A 184 -2.58 13.92 -8.75
CA VAL A 184 -3.57 15.02 -8.86
C VAL A 184 -3.20 16.13 -7.90
N MET A 185 -2.83 17.30 -8.40
CA MET A 185 -2.56 18.50 -7.62
C MET A 185 -3.84 19.27 -7.31
N SER A 186 -4.74 19.38 -8.30
CA SER A 186 -5.97 20.13 -8.15
C SER A 186 -7.04 19.68 -9.15
N THR A 187 -8.30 19.80 -8.74
CA THR A 187 -9.45 19.58 -9.62
C THR A 187 -10.15 20.88 -9.91
N TYR A 188 -10.51 21.08 -11.18
CA TYR A 188 -11.29 22.23 -11.64
C TYR A 188 -12.61 21.73 -12.19
N GLU A 189 -13.69 22.42 -11.89
CA GLU A 189 -15.01 22.10 -12.41
C GLU A 189 -15.48 23.23 -13.31
N GLN A 190 -15.78 22.88 -14.55
CA GLN A 190 -16.42 23.76 -15.50
C GLN A 190 -17.91 23.45 -15.51
N LYS A 191 -18.70 24.49 -15.27
CA LYS A 191 -20.16 24.48 -15.40
C LYS A 191 -20.52 25.49 -16.47
N LYS A 192 -21.20 25.03 -17.51
CA LYS A 192 -21.76 25.95 -18.49
C LYS A 192 -23.12 26.42 -17.96
N THR A 193 -23.36 27.72 -18.05
CA THR A 193 -24.70 28.29 -17.88
C THR A 193 -25.16 28.80 -19.25
N THR A 194 -26.44 29.16 -19.38
CA THR A 194 -27.03 29.58 -20.66
C THR A 194 -26.30 30.74 -21.34
N THR A 195 -25.53 31.54 -20.59
CA THR A 195 -24.86 32.74 -21.13
C THR A 195 -23.35 32.81 -20.83
N VAL A 196 -22.84 32.10 -19.83
CA VAL A 196 -21.43 32.19 -19.37
C VAL A 196 -20.88 30.82 -19.03
N GLN A 197 -19.61 30.57 -19.34
CA GLN A 197 -18.89 29.40 -18.82
C GLN A 197 -18.28 29.75 -17.47
N GLU A 198 -18.65 29.02 -16.43
CA GLU A 198 -18.07 29.17 -15.11
C GLU A 198 -17.00 28.11 -14.85
N PHE A 199 -15.89 28.53 -14.25
CA PHE A 199 -14.82 27.67 -13.78
C PHE A 199 -14.67 27.80 -12.27
N PHE A 200 -14.57 26.66 -11.59
CA PHE A 200 -14.35 26.56 -10.15
C PHE A 200 -13.06 25.80 -9.89
N LEU A 201 -12.16 26.36 -9.09
CA LEU A 201 -11.13 25.57 -8.42
C LEU A 201 -11.82 24.82 -7.27
N LYS A 202 -12.05 23.52 -7.46
CA LYS A 202 -12.80 22.69 -6.51
C LYS A 202 -11.92 22.30 -5.35
N GLU A 203 -10.89 21.51 -5.63
CA GLU A 203 -10.06 20.89 -4.62
C GLU A 203 -8.58 21.08 -4.95
N GLN A 204 -7.75 21.16 -3.90
CA GLN A 204 -6.29 21.06 -4.02
C GLN A 204 -5.78 19.98 -3.08
N SER A 205 -5.08 18.98 -3.61
CA SER A 205 -4.55 17.88 -2.82
C SER A 205 -3.41 18.34 -1.90
N ILE A 206 -3.36 17.79 -0.69
CA ILE A 206 -2.25 17.99 0.26
C ILE A 206 -1.44 16.69 0.27
N TYR A 207 -0.14 16.79 -0.04
CA TYR A 207 0.77 15.64 -0.09
C TYR A 207 1.88 15.74 0.96
N GLY A 208 2.25 14.57 1.50
CA GLY A 208 3.54 14.29 2.12
C GLY A 208 4.29 13.28 1.28
N SER A 209 4.64 12.12 1.85
CA SER A 209 5.07 10.93 1.08
C SER A 209 3.92 10.29 0.29
N THR A 210 2.69 10.45 0.78
CA THR A 210 1.43 10.06 0.14
C THR A 210 0.41 11.20 0.28
N ARG A 211 -0.78 11.06 -0.32
CA ARG A 211 -1.87 12.02 -0.09
C ARG A 211 -2.22 12.01 1.41
N LEU A 212 -2.31 13.19 2.00
CA LEU A 212 -2.70 13.40 3.40
C LEU A 212 -4.13 13.97 3.50
N GLY A 213 -4.66 14.47 2.38
CA GLY A 213 -5.98 15.09 2.31
C GLY A 213 -6.08 16.08 1.17
N MET A 214 -6.94 17.09 1.34
CA MET A 214 -7.19 18.13 0.35
C MET A 214 -7.68 19.43 0.98
N VAL A 215 -7.70 20.50 0.21
CA VAL A 215 -8.39 21.75 0.54
C VAL A 215 -9.61 21.86 -0.38
N ASP A 216 -10.81 21.87 0.20
CA ASP A 216 -12.05 22.13 -0.53
C ASP A 216 -12.26 23.65 -0.64
N LEU A 217 -11.88 24.21 -1.78
CA LEU A 217 -11.93 25.65 -2.03
C LEU A 217 -13.27 26.09 -2.64
N ASN A 218 -13.80 25.27 -3.54
CA ASN A 218 -14.99 25.57 -4.36
C ASN A 218 -15.04 27.03 -4.85
N LYS A 219 -13.90 27.55 -5.32
CA LYS A 219 -13.69 28.96 -5.63
C LYS A 219 -13.99 29.23 -7.10
N ASN A 220 -14.98 30.07 -7.40
CA ASN A 220 -15.21 30.57 -8.76
C ASN A 220 -13.99 31.40 -9.21
N ILE A 221 -13.39 31.02 -10.34
CA ILE A 221 -12.21 31.65 -10.94
C ILE A 221 -12.50 32.25 -12.32
N THR A 222 -13.77 32.29 -12.73
CA THR A 222 -14.24 32.80 -14.02
C THR A 222 -14.00 34.30 -14.15
N THR A 223 -14.21 35.03 -13.07
CA THR A 223 -14.04 36.47 -13.01
C THR A 223 -12.99 36.81 -11.98
N LEU A 224 -12.10 37.73 -12.33
CA LEU A 224 -11.27 38.43 -11.36
C LEU A 224 -12.22 39.29 -10.53
N GLY A 225 -12.78 38.74 -9.45
CA GLY A 225 -13.48 39.54 -8.44
C GLY A 225 -12.58 40.71 -8.00
N ALA A 226 -13.17 41.78 -7.45
CA ALA A 226 -12.43 42.96 -7.01
C ALA A 226 -11.17 42.55 -6.22
N VAL A 227 -9.99 42.85 -6.76
CA VAL A 227 -8.71 42.53 -6.14
C VAL A 227 -8.54 43.46 -4.94
N SER A 228 -8.95 42.98 -3.76
CA SER A 228 -8.67 43.68 -2.50
C SER A 228 -7.24 43.34 -2.08
N ASN A 229 -6.32 44.29 -2.22
CA ASN A 229 -4.93 44.17 -1.77
C ASN A 229 -4.78 44.19 -0.23
N SER A 230 -5.87 44.27 0.54
CA SER A 230 -5.80 44.59 1.97
C SER A 230 -6.40 43.55 2.93
N LEU A 231 -6.97 42.44 2.46
CA LEU A 231 -7.59 41.44 3.34
C LEU A 231 -7.24 40.00 2.92
N PHE A 232 -6.24 39.41 3.59
CA PHE A 232 -6.04 37.96 3.59
C PHE A 232 -6.85 37.35 4.74
N ALA A 233 -7.98 36.71 4.43
CA ALA A 233 -8.76 35.97 5.41
C ALA A 233 -8.34 34.49 5.41
N SER A 234 -7.79 34.01 6.54
CA SER A 234 -7.57 32.57 6.75
C SER A 234 -8.91 31.89 7.01
N LYS A 235 -9.34 30.98 6.12
CA LYS A 235 -10.52 30.14 6.34
C LYS A 235 -10.10 28.84 7.03
N THR A 236 -10.78 28.49 8.12
CA THR A 236 -10.67 27.19 8.80
C THR A 236 -11.92 26.35 8.55
N GLY A 237 -11.78 25.04 8.49
CA GLY A 237 -12.85 24.10 8.15
C GLY A 237 -12.90 23.75 6.65
N ILE A 238 -11.88 24.13 5.87
CA ILE A 238 -11.79 23.86 4.44
C ILE A 238 -10.67 22.88 4.09
N LYS A 239 -9.70 22.68 4.98
CA LYS A 239 -8.68 21.65 4.81
C LYS A 239 -9.24 20.37 5.39
N LEU A 240 -9.30 19.33 4.59
CA LEU A 240 -9.78 18.00 4.91
C LEU A 240 -8.57 17.07 5.00
N PHE A 241 -8.42 16.36 6.12
CA PHE A 241 -7.33 15.41 6.35
C PHE A 241 -7.87 14.00 6.46
N GLU A 242 -7.14 13.04 5.88
CA GLU A 242 -7.50 11.62 5.86
C GLU A 242 -6.95 10.90 7.10
N GLY A 243 -7.82 10.19 7.82
CA GLY A 243 -7.47 9.17 8.80
C GLY A 243 -7.61 7.78 8.16
N SER A 244 -6.50 7.24 7.65
CA SER A 244 -6.49 5.98 6.89
C SER A 244 -5.93 4.80 7.67
N ASN A 245 -6.33 3.59 7.32
CA ASN A 245 -5.81 2.34 7.91
C ASN A 245 -4.52 1.83 7.21
N HIS A 246 -4.07 0.62 7.57
CA HIS A 246 -2.85 0.00 7.03
C HIS A 246 -2.89 -0.32 5.53
N LEU A 247 -4.08 -0.42 4.95
CA LEU A 247 -4.29 -0.63 3.50
C LEU A 247 -4.50 0.71 2.76
N GLY A 248 -4.60 1.82 3.49
CA GLY A 248 -4.92 3.13 2.93
C GLY A 248 -6.42 3.41 2.78
N ASN A 249 -7.30 2.58 3.36
CA ASN A 249 -8.74 2.90 3.40
C ASN A 249 -8.96 4.15 4.23
N VAL A 250 -9.64 5.15 3.68
CA VAL A 250 -9.98 6.39 4.39
C VAL A 250 -11.15 6.13 5.34
N LEU A 251 -10.86 5.96 6.63
CA LEU A 251 -11.88 5.64 7.65
C LEU A 251 -12.57 6.89 8.22
N ALA A 252 -11.83 7.99 8.30
CA ALA A 252 -12.36 9.27 8.78
C ALA A 252 -11.74 10.43 8.00
N VAL A 253 -12.50 11.49 7.83
CA VAL A 253 -12.03 12.77 7.29
C VAL A 253 -12.37 13.85 8.30
N PHE A 254 -11.40 14.68 8.66
CA PHE A 254 -11.56 15.74 9.65
C PHE A 254 -10.93 17.04 9.14
N THR A 255 -11.44 18.17 9.62
CA THR A 255 -10.97 19.48 9.16
C THR A 255 -9.86 20.07 10.00
N ASP A 256 -9.25 21.17 9.53
CA ASP A 256 -8.36 22.00 10.34
C ASP A 256 -9.07 22.83 11.43
N ARG A 257 -10.40 22.74 11.54
CA ARG A 257 -11.19 23.39 12.59
C ARG A 257 -11.20 22.56 13.87
N LYS A 258 -10.83 23.21 14.98
CA LYS A 258 -10.97 22.67 16.34
C LYS A 258 -12.30 23.15 16.93
N ILE A 259 -13.10 22.23 17.45
CA ILE A 259 -14.37 22.54 18.12
C ILE A 259 -14.12 22.64 19.63
N PRO A 260 -14.32 23.80 20.28
CA PRO A 260 -14.11 23.92 21.72
C PRO A 260 -15.22 23.20 22.49
N VAL A 261 -14.84 22.42 23.49
CA VAL A 261 -15.72 21.91 24.52
C VAL A 261 -15.63 22.87 25.70
N ALA A 262 -16.70 23.60 25.98
CA ALA A 262 -16.70 24.69 26.96
C ALA A 262 -17.57 24.37 28.18
N SER A 263 -17.23 24.98 29.31
CA SER A 263 -18.09 25.11 30.50
C SER A 263 -18.16 26.59 30.88
N GLY A 264 -19.33 27.20 30.68
CA GLY A 264 -19.48 28.65 30.75
C GLY A 264 -18.59 29.36 29.73
N THR A 265 -17.72 30.25 30.21
CA THR A 265 -16.74 31.00 29.39
C THR A 265 -15.39 30.29 29.23
N ASN A 266 -15.18 29.15 29.89
CA ASN A 266 -13.90 28.44 29.89
C ASN A 266 -13.90 27.31 28.85
N VAL A 267 -12.86 27.27 28.00
CA VAL A 267 -12.60 26.14 27.11
C VAL A 267 -11.88 25.05 27.90
N LEU A 268 -12.49 23.87 28.00
CA LEU A 268 -11.95 22.72 28.73
C LEU A 268 -11.09 21.82 27.84
N SER A 269 -11.53 21.59 26.60
CA SER A 269 -10.81 20.77 25.62
C SER A 269 -11.25 21.12 24.19
N TYR A 270 -10.66 20.44 23.20
CA TYR A 270 -11.06 20.55 21.81
C TYR A 270 -11.38 19.18 21.23
N THR A 271 -12.41 19.10 20.39
CA THR A 271 -12.71 17.94 19.55
C THR A 271 -12.44 18.27 18.08
N ALA A 272 -12.18 17.23 17.29
CA ALA A 272 -12.01 17.37 15.84
C ALA A 272 -13.37 17.60 15.16
N ASP A 273 -13.41 18.49 14.16
CA ASP A 273 -14.57 18.62 13.28
C ASP A 273 -14.51 17.54 12.19
N ILE A 274 -15.26 16.47 12.37
CA ILE A 274 -15.33 15.32 11.46
C ILE A 274 -16.30 15.64 10.31
N THR A 275 -15.85 15.45 9.07
CA THR A 275 -16.67 15.65 7.86
C THR A 275 -17.21 14.35 7.29
N SER A 276 -16.48 13.25 7.41
CA SER A 276 -16.98 11.94 7.04
C SER A 276 -16.32 10.82 7.85
N THR A 277 -17.03 9.71 8.02
CA THR A 277 -16.48 8.44 8.49
C THR A 277 -17.07 7.31 7.67
N SER A 278 -16.31 6.24 7.48
CA SER A 278 -16.77 5.06 6.74
C SER A 278 -15.96 3.84 7.14
N ASP A 279 -16.66 2.81 7.61
CA ASP A 279 -16.08 1.47 7.73
C ASP A 279 -16.40 0.65 6.47
N TYR A 280 -15.53 -0.31 6.18
CA TYR A 280 -15.56 -1.12 4.96
C TYR A 280 -15.56 -2.61 5.29
N TYR A 281 -16.39 -3.39 4.60
CA TYR A 281 -16.22 -4.83 4.48
C TYR A 281 -14.89 -5.17 3.79
N ALA A 282 -14.45 -6.43 3.85
CA ALA A 282 -13.12 -6.81 3.37
C ALA A 282 -12.85 -6.40 1.91
N PHE A 283 -13.82 -6.53 1.03
CA PHE A 283 -13.70 -6.15 -0.39
C PHE A 283 -14.02 -4.66 -0.67
N GLY A 284 -14.26 -3.84 0.37
CA GLY A 284 -14.36 -2.39 0.24
C GLY A 284 -15.76 -1.80 0.11
N SER A 285 -16.80 -2.64 0.17
CA SER A 285 -18.18 -2.14 0.30
C SER A 285 -18.34 -1.45 1.66
N GLN A 286 -19.00 -0.30 1.70
CA GLN A 286 -19.22 0.41 2.96
C GLN A 286 -20.18 -0.36 3.87
N MET A 287 -19.91 -0.36 5.17
CA MET A 287 -20.74 -1.03 6.18
C MET A 287 -21.99 -0.18 6.52
N PRO A 288 -23.21 -0.70 6.35
CA PRO A 288 -24.43 0.03 6.71
C PRO A 288 -24.46 0.43 8.18
N GLY A 289 -24.86 1.67 8.45
CA GLY A 289 -24.92 2.22 9.81
C GLY A 289 -23.55 2.55 10.44
N ARG A 290 -22.43 2.33 9.72
CA ARG A 290 -21.07 2.78 10.08
C ARG A 290 -20.50 3.76 9.06
N LYS A 291 -21.37 4.66 8.62
CA LYS A 291 -21.03 5.76 7.73
C LYS A 291 -21.65 7.06 8.25
N TYR A 292 -20.88 8.13 8.19
CA TYR A 292 -21.32 9.49 8.48
C TYR A 292 -20.78 10.41 7.40
N THR A 293 -21.59 11.32 6.89
CA THR A 293 -21.17 12.29 5.88
C THR A 293 -21.84 13.64 6.15
N LYS A 294 -21.04 14.63 6.53
CA LYS A 294 -21.40 16.06 6.58
C LYS A 294 -21.06 16.76 5.27
N THR A 295 -19.94 16.37 4.66
CA THR A 295 -19.45 16.91 3.38
C THR A 295 -18.95 15.75 2.54
N ASN A 296 -19.25 15.78 1.24
CA ASN A 296 -18.84 14.73 0.33
C ASN A 296 -17.31 14.70 0.21
N TYR A 297 -16.76 13.49 0.27
CA TYR A 297 -15.33 13.24 0.07
C TYR A 297 -15.17 12.15 -0.98
N ARG A 298 -14.31 12.39 -1.99
CA ARG A 298 -14.24 11.53 -3.17
C ARG A 298 -13.33 10.32 -3.05
N TYR A 299 -12.50 10.22 -2.00
CA TYR A 299 -11.58 9.10 -1.82
C TYR A 299 -12.04 8.19 -0.69
N GLY A 300 -11.85 6.88 -0.84
CA GLY A 300 -12.35 5.90 0.13
C GLY A 300 -11.47 4.67 0.26
N PHE A 301 -11.97 3.53 -0.20
CA PHE A 301 -11.28 2.25 -0.16
C PHE A 301 -9.93 2.32 -0.90
N ASN A 302 -8.86 1.83 -0.26
CA ASN A 302 -7.46 1.90 -0.70
C ASN A 302 -7.00 3.29 -1.17
N GLY A 303 -7.62 4.36 -0.66
CA GLY A 303 -7.33 5.73 -1.06
C GLY A 303 -7.70 6.05 -2.51
N LYS A 304 -8.49 5.21 -3.17
CA LYS A 304 -8.91 5.37 -4.57
C LYS A 304 -10.09 6.32 -4.69
N GLU A 305 -10.17 6.99 -5.85
CA GLU A 305 -11.27 7.89 -6.17
C GLU A 305 -12.53 7.07 -6.46
N LYS A 306 -13.65 7.52 -5.90
CA LYS A 306 -14.97 6.92 -6.03
C LYS A 306 -15.79 7.70 -7.04
N ASP A 307 -16.28 7.04 -8.08
CA ASP A 307 -17.18 7.62 -9.06
C ASP A 307 -18.64 7.35 -8.67
N SER A 308 -19.23 8.26 -7.90
CA SER A 308 -20.60 8.11 -7.38
C SER A 308 -21.68 8.07 -8.45
N GLU A 309 -21.44 8.70 -9.61
CA GLU A 309 -22.33 8.60 -10.75
C GLU A 309 -22.30 7.21 -11.42
N PHE A 310 -21.36 6.35 -11.01
CA PHE A 310 -21.12 5.01 -11.52
C PHE A 310 -20.96 4.00 -10.37
N HIS A 311 -21.98 3.93 -9.50
CA HIS A 311 -22.14 2.92 -8.43
C HIS A 311 -21.06 2.96 -7.36
N ASP A 312 -20.47 4.13 -7.13
CA ASP A 312 -19.37 4.26 -6.19
C ASP A 312 -18.19 3.32 -6.55
N ASN A 313 -18.04 3.02 -7.85
CA ASN A 313 -16.91 2.24 -8.34
C ASN A 313 -15.61 3.01 -8.13
N TYR A 314 -14.56 2.27 -7.81
CA TYR A 314 -13.25 2.84 -7.54
C TYR A 314 -12.37 2.81 -8.79
N ASP A 315 -11.79 3.96 -9.11
CA ASP A 315 -10.76 4.06 -10.15
C ASP A 315 -9.40 3.65 -9.58
N TYR A 316 -8.93 2.47 -9.96
CA TYR A 316 -7.60 1.99 -9.58
C TYR A 316 -6.51 2.52 -10.51
N GLY A 317 -6.86 3.26 -11.55
CA GLY A 317 -5.98 3.68 -12.62
C GLY A 317 -6.16 2.74 -13.78
N LYS A 318 -5.68 1.49 -13.68
CA LYS A 318 -5.67 0.57 -14.82
C LYS A 318 -7.03 -0.07 -15.09
N ARG A 319 -7.75 -0.38 -14.03
CA ARG A 319 -9.09 -0.99 -14.06
C ARG A 319 -10.04 -0.22 -13.14
N VAL A 320 -11.34 -0.44 -13.36
CA VAL A 320 -12.41 0.07 -12.49
C VAL A 320 -12.94 -1.08 -11.65
N TYR A 321 -13.10 -0.85 -10.35
CA TYR A 321 -13.42 -1.86 -9.34
C TYR A 321 -14.80 -1.64 -8.71
N ASP A 322 -15.65 -2.67 -8.72
CA ASP A 322 -16.90 -2.69 -7.96
C ASP A 322 -16.69 -3.41 -6.63
N ALA A 323 -16.68 -2.63 -5.56
CA ALA A 323 -16.44 -3.10 -4.21
C ALA A 323 -17.64 -3.84 -3.59
N ARG A 324 -18.85 -3.69 -4.15
CA ARG A 324 -20.04 -4.43 -3.74
C ARG A 324 -19.97 -5.88 -4.22
N LEU A 325 -19.43 -6.09 -5.44
CA LEU A 325 -19.18 -7.40 -6.04
C LEU A 325 -17.84 -8.02 -5.65
N GLY A 326 -16.87 -7.20 -5.24
CA GLY A 326 -15.50 -7.65 -5.04
C GLY A 326 -14.78 -7.99 -6.35
N LYS A 327 -15.07 -7.27 -7.44
CA LYS A 327 -14.57 -7.58 -8.79
C LYS A 327 -14.19 -6.36 -9.61
N PHE A 328 -13.20 -6.55 -10.49
CA PHE A 328 -12.93 -5.60 -11.56
C PHE A 328 -13.93 -5.73 -12.71
N LEU A 329 -14.23 -4.60 -13.36
CA LEU A 329 -15.15 -4.54 -14.50
C LEU A 329 -14.49 -4.96 -15.83
N SER A 330 -13.16 -5.07 -15.87
CA SER A 330 -12.38 -5.50 -17.02
C SER A 330 -11.42 -6.63 -16.67
N SER A 331 -11.05 -7.41 -17.68
CA SER A 331 -10.05 -8.47 -17.53
C SER A 331 -8.69 -7.86 -17.23
N ASP A 332 -7.94 -8.51 -16.35
CA ASP A 332 -6.55 -8.15 -16.03
C ASP A 332 -5.66 -8.21 -17.28
N PRO A 333 -4.96 -7.12 -17.66
CA PRO A 333 -3.94 -7.16 -18.70
C PRO A 333 -2.80 -8.15 -18.40
N LEU A 334 -2.49 -8.36 -17.12
CA LEU A 334 -1.44 -9.26 -16.63
C LEU A 334 -1.96 -10.68 -16.34
N ALA A 335 -3.21 -11.01 -16.70
CA ALA A 335 -3.78 -12.34 -16.48
C ALA A 335 -2.89 -13.49 -17.01
N LYS A 336 -2.15 -13.26 -18.11
CA LYS A 336 -1.25 -14.25 -18.72
C LYS A 336 -0.08 -14.65 -17.82
N ILE A 337 0.44 -13.71 -17.03
CA ILE A 337 1.56 -13.98 -16.11
C ILE A 337 1.06 -14.44 -14.73
N TYR A 338 -0.24 -14.27 -14.45
CA TYR A 338 -0.92 -14.79 -13.27
C TYR A 338 -2.02 -15.81 -13.63
N PRO A 339 -1.70 -16.91 -14.33
CA PRO A 339 -2.71 -17.84 -14.85
C PRO A 339 -3.49 -18.59 -13.77
N PHE A 340 -2.99 -18.58 -12.53
CA PHE A 340 -3.62 -19.20 -11.37
C PHE A 340 -4.66 -18.30 -10.68
N TYR A 341 -4.82 -17.06 -11.14
CA TYR A 341 -5.85 -16.14 -10.66
C TYR A 341 -6.95 -15.94 -11.71
N SER A 342 -8.19 -15.80 -11.24
CA SER A 342 -9.26 -15.27 -12.08
C SER A 342 -8.90 -13.86 -12.57
N PRO A 343 -9.05 -13.52 -13.86
CA PRO A 343 -8.67 -12.22 -14.40
C PRO A 343 -9.53 -11.05 -13.89
N TYR A 344 -10.57 -11.31 -13.10
CA TYR A 344 -11.44 -10.30 -12.49
C TYR A 344 -11.30 -10.24 -10.96
N GLN A 345 -10.39 -11.01 -10.38
CA GLN A 345 -10.18 -11.05 -8.93
C GLN A 345 -9.61 -9.74 -8.40
N PHE A 346 -9.86 -9.47 -7.12
CA PHE A 346 -9.26 -8.35 -6.42
C PHE A 346 -8.25 -8.80 -5.37
N ALA A 347 -7.02 -8.28 -5.45
CA ALA A 347 -5.95 -8.44 -4.46
C ALA A 347 -5.64 -9.90 -4.05
N GLY A 348 -5.64 -10.83 -5.01
CA GLY A 348 -5.46 -12.26 -4.80
C GLY A 348 -6.57 -12.91 -3.98
N ASN A 349 -7.77 -12.33 -3.95
CA ASN A 349 -8.86 -12.66 -3.02
C ASN A 349 -8.45 -12.62 -1.54
N SER A 350 -7.44 -11.80 -1.19
CA SER A 350 -6.95 -11.64 0.18
C SER A 350 -6.97 -10.16 0.61
N PRO A 351 -8.12 -9.46 0.52
CA PRO A 351 -8.16 -8.00 0.57
C PRO A 351 -7.97 -7.40 1.97
N ILE A 352 -7.98 -8.22 3.03
CA ILE A 352 -7.56 -7.78 4.38
C ILE A 352 -6.06 -7.48 4.40
N VAL A 353 -5.30 -8.18 3.54
CA VAL A 353 -3.84 -8.16 3.57
C VAL A 353 -3.14 -7.69 2.31
N ASN A 354 -3.86 -7.71 1.21
CA ASN A 354 -3.35 -7.31 -0.06
C ASN A 354 -4.12 -6.08 -0.54
N VAL A 355 -3.40 -5.18 -1.19
CA VAL A 355 -3.98 -4.06 -1.94
C VAL A 355 -3.66 -4.27 -3.41
N ASP A 356 -4.60 -3.96 -4.30
CA ASP A 356 -4.26 -3.81 -5.70
C ASP A 356 -3.75 -2.37 -5.93
N ILE A 357 -2.49 -2.19 -6.30
CA ILE A 357 -1.85 -0.87 -6.30
C ILE A 357 -2.40 0.01 -7.42
N ASP A 358 -2.47 -0.50 -8.63
CA ASP A 358 -2.88 0.25 -9.82
C ASP A 358 -3.94 -0.48 -10.65
N GLY A 359 -4.45 -1.61 -10.16
CA GLY A 359 -5.36 -2.47 -10.88
C GLY A 359 -4.63 -3.46 -11.78
N GLU A 360 -3.41 -3.89 -11.49
CA GLU A 360 -2.71 -4.93 -12.27
C GLU A 360 -2.06 -6.03 -11.40
N GLU A 361 -1.89 -5.84 -10.08
CA GLU A 361 -1.28 -6.86 -9.22
C GLU A 361 -1.77 -6.89 -7.76
N PRO A 362 -1.72 -8.05 -7.07
CA PRO A 362 -1.84 -8.09 -5.62
C PRO A 362 -0.52 -7.67 -4.95
N PHE A 363 -0.55 -6.61 -4.14
CA PHE A 363 0.55 -6.24 -3.25
C PHE A 363 0.31 -6.78 -1.83
N ASP A 364 1.03 -7.84 -1.45
CA ASP A 364 0.92 -8.45 -0.11
C ASP A 364 1.69 -7.66 0.94
N TYR A 365 0.99 -7.11 1.94
CA TYR A 365 1.67 -6.42 3.03
C TYR A 365 2.53 -7.39 3.84
N ARG A 366 2.19 -8.69 3.90
CA ARG A 366 2.97 -9.73 4.56
C ARG A 366 4.19 -10.10 3.76
N LEU A 367 4.25 -9.82 2.46
CA LEU A 367 5.52 -9.91 1.75
C LEU A 367 6.52 -8.87 2.26
N ARG A 368 6.14 -7.81 2.99
CA ARG A 368 7.12 -7.05 3.79
C ARG A 368 7.73 -7.86 4.95
N THR A 369 7.04 -8.88 5.48
CA THR A 369 7.50 -9.77 6.57
C THR A 369 7.93 -11.17 6.10
N ALA A 370 7.54 -11.61 4.90
CA ALA A 370 7.98 -12.84 4.26
C ALA A 370 9.14 -12.58 3.29
N GLU A 371 9.27 -11.37 2.71
CA GLU A 371 10.58 -10.89 2.22
C GLU A 371 11.55 -10.73 3.38
N PHE A 372 11.10 -10.48 4.62
CA PHE A 372 11.99 -10.55 5.79
C PHE A 372 12.49 -11.99 6.05
N ARG A 373 11.71 -13.03 5.73
CA ARG A 373 12.12 -14.44 5.77
C ARG A 373 13.00 -14.83 4.57
N ALA A 374 12.65 -14.44 3.34
CA ALA A 374 13.48 -14.66 2.16
C ALA A 374 14.76 -13.79 2.14
N ARG A 375 14.80 -12.71 2.96
CA ARG A 375 15.99 -11.90 3.27
C ARG A 375 16.85 -12.52 4.38
N LEU A 376 16.37 -13.52 5.11
CA LEU A 376 17.21 -14.34 6.01
C LEU A 376 17.89 -15.47 5.23
N ASP A 377 17.23 -16.03 4.21
CA ASP A 377 17.80 -17.09 3.36
C ASP A 377 18.92 -16.59 2.41
N ASN A 378 19.06 -15.27 2.24
CA ASN A 378 20.12 -14.62 1.44
C ASN A 378 21.19 -13.93 2.31
N ILE A 379 21.22 -14.22 3.61
CA ILE A 379 22.30 -13.82 4.52
C ILE A 379 23.22 -15.03 4.66
N GLU A 380 24.46 -14.93 4.16
CA GLU A 380 25.51 -15.93 4.42
C GLU A 380 25.66 -16.11 5.93
N TRP A 381 25.76 -17.35 6.42
CA TRP A 381 25.76 -17.69 7.86
C TRP A 381 26.82 -16.92 8.69
N GLU A 382 27.84 -16.37 8.04
CA GLU A 382 28.92 -15.57 8.63
C GLU A 382 28.49 -14.13 9.02
N ASP A 383 27.49 -13.57 8.33
CA ASP A 383 26.94 -12.22 8.60
C ASP A 383 26.07 -12.22 9.88
N ILE A 384 25.44 -13.35 10.24
CA ILE A 384 24.66 -13.50 11.49
C ILE A 384 25.60 -13.62 12.70
N ALA A 385 26.70 -14.36 12.56
CA ALA A 385 27.64 -14.60 13.65
C ALA A 385 28.34 -13.31 14.12
N THR A 386 28.64 -12.40 13.19
CA THR A 386 29.35 -11.15 13.49
C THR A 386 28.46 -10.13 14.22
N TYR A 387 27.15 -10.12 13.93
CA TYR A 387 26.20 -9.21 14.58
C TYR A 387 25.81 -9.66 16.00
N LEU A 388 25.70 -10.97 16.24
CA LEU A 388 25.42 -11.53 17.58
C LEU A 388 26.62 -11.41 18.54
N LEU A 389 27.85 -11.47 18.03
CA LEU A 389 29.08 -11.28 18.81
C LEU A 389 29.28 -9.81 19.25
N CYS A 390 28.81 -8.84 18.45
CA CYS A 390 28.96 -7.42 18.77
C CYS A 390 27.99 -6.93 19.87
N GLU A 391 26.74 -7.42 19.91
CA GLU A 391 25.78 -7.03 20.95
C GLU A 391 26.04 -7.73 22.29
N THR A 392 26.59 -8.94 22.29
CA THR A 392 26.96 -9.67 23.53
C THR A 392 28.26 -9.16 24.17
N GLN A 393 29.23 -8.65 23.39
CA GLN A 393 30.45 -8.05 23.96
C GLN A 393 30.21 -6.64 24.55
N CYS A 394 29.33 -5.83 23.96
CA CYS A 394 29.00 -4.49 24.48
C CYS A 394 28.12 -4.53 25.74
N SER A 395 27.36 -5.61 25.96
CA SER A 395 26.52 -5.78 27.15
C SER A 395 27.24 -6.53 28.29
N MET A 396 28.26 -7.34 28.02
CA MET A 396 29.08 -7.97 29.08
C MET A 396 30.13 -7.04 29.70
N MET A 397 30.65 -6.02 29.00
CA MET A 397 31.66 -5.12 29.59
C MET A 397 31.15 -4.24 30.76
N ASN A 398 29.83 -4.02 30.88
CA ASN A 398 29.24 -3.27 32.00
C ASN A 398 28.76 -4.14 33.16
N ILE A 399 28.85 -5.47 33.05
CA ILE A 399 28.50 -6.41 34.13
C ILE A 399 29.75 -6.96 34.83
N VAL A 400 30.92 -6.97 34.18
CA VAL A 400 32.17 -7.55 34.74
C VAL A 400 33.10 -6.49 35.36
N SER A 401 32.57 -5.50 36.08
CA SER A 401 33.38 -4.61 36.94
C SER A 401 33.20 -4.86 38.44
N ARG A 402 32.50 -5.93 38.82
CA ARG A 402 32.46 -6.41 40.21
C ARG A 402 32.72 -7.91 40.24
N GLU A 403 33.78 -8.28 40.95
CA GLU A 403 34.36 -9.62 41.14
C GLU A 403 35.34 -10.08 40.05
N GLN A 404 36.60 -9.65 40.20
CA GLN A 404 37.75 -10.40 39.69
C GLN A 404 37.97 -11.64 40.57
N ALA A 405 38.07 -12.82 39.98
CA ALA A 405 39.11 -13.80 40.33
C ALA A 405 39.15 -14.95 39.30
N GLN A 406 40.32 -15.07 38.67
CA GLN A 406 40.92 -16.30 38.12
C GLN A 406 39.99 -17.27 37.35
N MET A 407 40.14 -17.33 36.02
CA MET A 407 40.35 -18.61 35.31
C MET A 407 40.72 -18.38 33.84
N SER A 408 41.66 -19.21 33.39
CA SER A 408 42.36 -19.19 32.12
C SER A 408 41.47 -19.59 30.94
N GLN A 409 41.79 -19.04 29.76
CA GLN A 409 41.30 -19.39 28.43
C GLN A 409 41.12 -20.90 28.23
N THR A 410 39.95 -21.33 27.76
CA THR A 410 39.70 -22.19 26.57
C THR A 410 38.29 -22.80 26.65
N THR A 411 37.33 -22.32 25.86
CA THR A 411 36.07 -23.06 25.62
C THR A 411 35.57 -22.75 24.21
N LYS A 412 35.43 -23.78 23.37
CA LYS A 412 34.69 -23.73 22.10
C LYS A 412 33.23 -24.04 22.42
N ASN A 413 32.33 -23.09 22.20
CA ASN A 413 30.88 -23.33 22.29
C ASN A 413 30.34 -23.54 20.86
N VAL A 414 29.59 -24.62 20.65
CA VAL A 414 28.81 -24.86 19.42
C VAL A 414 27.35 -24.60 19.76
N LEU A 415 26.70 -23.71 19.01
CA LEU A 415 25.30 -23.33 19.19
C LEU A 415 24.45 -24.01 18.12
N TYR A 416 23.40 -24.74 18.50
CA TYR A 416 22.37 -25.23 17.57
C TYR A 416 21.00 -24.66 17.97
N ALA A 417 20.26 -24.16 16.99
CA ALA A 417 18.87 -23.74 17.15
C ALA A 417 17.94 -24.69 16.37
N ARG A 418 16.89 -25.22 17.00
CA ARG A 418 15.81 -25.98 16.33
C ARG A 418 14.51 -25.21 16.36
N TYR A 419 13.84 -25.10 15.20
CA TYR A 419 12.48 -24.58 15.07
C TYR A 419 11.47 -25.73 14.99
N GLY A 420 10.44 -25.69 15.82
CA GLY A 420 9.30 -26.62 15.76
C GLY A 420 7.97 -25.87 15.92
N VAL A 421 6.97 -26.23 15.11
CA VAL A 421 5.59 -25.72 15.22
C VAL A 421 4.73 -26.80 15.86
N PHE A 422 4.19 -26.53 17.04
CA PHE A 422 3.18 -27.39 17.67
C PHE A 422 1.80 -26.77 17.52
N THR A 423 0.86 -27.50 16.93
CA THR A 423 -0.56 -27.11 16.84
C THR A 423 -1.37 -27.90 17.85
N ASN A 424 -2.08 -27.23 18.76
CA ASN A 424 -3.18 -27.86 19.50
C ASN A 424 -4.51 -27.29 19.01
N PHE A 425 -5.36 -28.19 18.54
CA PHE A 425 -6.74 -27.91 18.13
C PHE A 425 -7.56 -27.68 19.39
N ASN A 426 -7.81 -26.41 19.75
CA ASN A 426 -9.08 -25.92 20.33
C ASN A 426 -9.05 -24.46 20.81
N GLU A 427 -7.90 -23.77 20.82
CA GLU A 427 -7.84 -22.32 21.02
C GLU A 427 -6.77 -21.74 20.09
N VAL A 428 -7.12 -20.76 19.26
CA VAL A 428 -6.14 -20.09 18.40
C VAL A 428 -5.34 -19.09 19.24
N THR A 429 -4.33 -19.60 19.92
CA THR A 429 -3.22 -18.79 20.46
C THR A 429 -1.93 -19.28 19.80
N PHE A 430 -1.33 -18.45 18.93
CA PHE A 430 0.00 -18.74 18.39
C PHE A 430 1.06 -18.32 19.42
N LYS A 431 1.71 -19.28 20.07
CA LYS A 431 2.93 -19.05 20.84
C LYS A 431 4.15 -19.33 19.97
N TYR A 432 5.12 -18.43 19.97
CA TYR A 432 6.44 -18.66 19.41
C TYR A 432 7.39 -18.93 20.58
N GLU A 433 7.95 -20.12 20.67
CA GLU A 433 9.01 -20.45 21.62
C GLU A 433 10.33 -20.58 20.87
N LEU A 434 11.35 -19.86 21.35
CA LEU A 434 12.75 -20.04 20.95
C LEU A 434 13.45 -20.76 22.11
N SER A 435 13.75 -22.04 21.95
CA SER A 435 14.56 -22.78 22.91
C SER A 435 16.02 -22.74 22.47
N ILE A 436 16.90 -22.24 23.33
CA ILE A 436 18.35 -22.27 23.14
C ILE A 436 18.88 -23.29 24.14
N GLU A 437 19.39 -24.42 23.64
CA GLU A 437 20.05 -25.42 24.48
C GLU A 437 21.55 -25.09 24.54
N TYR A 438 22.09 -25.06 25.76
CA TYR A 438 23.53 -24.97 25.99
C TYR A 438 24.03 -26.33 26.42
N GLU A 439 25.01 -26.86 25.70
CA GLU A 439 25.77 -28.04 26.12
C GLU A 439 27.19 -27.61 26.47
N TRP A 440 27.58 -27.82 27.72
CA TRP A 440 28.95 -27.58 28.19
C TRP A 440 29.56 -28.90 28.64
N VAL A 441 30.82 -29.12 28.24
CA VAL A 441 31.66 -30.19 28.75
C VAL A 441 32.73 -29.56 29.62
N VAL A 442 32.74 -29.89 30.92
CA VAL A 442 33.83 -29.54 31.82
C VAL A 442 34.72 -30.76 31.96
N GLU A 443 35.92 -30.72 31.37
CA GLU A 443 36.94 -31.73 31.63
C GLU A 443 37.74 -31.35 32.89
N GLY A 444 37.54 -32.14 33.95
CA GLY A 444 38.39 -32.14 35.14
C GLY A 444 39.06 -33.51 35.34
N PRO A 445 40.01 -33.66 36.28
CA PRO A 445 40.86 -34.85 36.43
C PRO A 445 40.16 -36.14 36.92
N GLY A 446 38.84 -36.27 36.75
CA GLY A 446 38.03 -37.38 37.29
C GLY A 446 36.84 -37.84 36.43
N GLY A 447 36.75 -37.44 35.16
CA GLY A 447 35.67 -37.84 34.24
C GLY A 447 34.57 -36.78 34.07
N ALA A 448 33.99 -36.73 32.87
CA ALA A 448 33.04 -35.70 32.46
C ALA A 448 31.66 -35.83 33.15
N ILE A 449 31.12 -34.72 33.65
CA ILE A 449 29.72 -34.60 34.09
C ILE A 449 28.98 -33.78 33.03
N LEU A 450 27.95 -34.36 32.41
CA LEU A 450 27.02 -33.66 31.52
C LEU A 450 25.93 -32.99 32.38
N GLY A 451 25.76 -31.68 32.23
CA GLY A 451 24.66 -30.93 32.83
C GLY A 451 24.03 -30.00 31.81
N THR A 452 22.73 -30.16 31.55
CA THR A 452 21.92 -29.28 30.70
C THR A 452 21.20 -28.23 31.57
N PHE A 453 21.18 -26.98 31.10
CA PHE A 453 20.39 -25.90 31.69
C PHE A 453 19.46 -25.34 30.61
N ILE A 454 18.16 -25.26 30.89
CA ILE A 454 17.14 -24.73 29.97
C ILE A 454 16.64 -23.41 30.56
N ASP A 455 16.88 -22.30 29.87
CA ASP A 455 16.30 -21.01 30.21
C ASP A 455 15.10 -20.72 29.31
N PHE A 456 13.94 -20.46 29.92
CA PHE A 456 12.70 -20.13 29.22
C PHE A 456 12.53 -18.61 29.14
N LEU A 457 12.72 -18.01 27.97
CA LEU A 457 12.29 -16.63 27.70
C LEU A 457 10.79 -16.60 27.34
N GLY A 458 9.95 -16.75 28.35
CA GLY A 458 8.50 -16.60 28.22
C GLY A 458 8.07 -15.13 28.20
N ALA A 459 7.40 -14.69 27.13
CA ALA A 459 6.60 -13.47 27.16
C ALA A 459 5.28 -13.75 27.92
N SER A 460 5.28 -13.59 29.24
CA SER A 460 4.07 -13.62 30.06
C SER A 460 3.85 -12.28 30.77
N SER A 461 2.63 -11.78 30.65
CA SER A 461 1.99 -10.74 31.45
C SER A 461 2.41 -10.74 32.94
N PHE A 462 2.90 -9.60 33.43
CA PHE A 462 2.99 -9.32 34.86
C PHE A 462 2.14 -8.09 35.20
N LEU A 463 1.04 -8.34 35.90
CA LEU A 463 0.28 -7.38 36.68
C LEU A 463 0.91 -7.37 38.09
N GLN A 464 1.61 -6.30 38.47
CA GLN A 464 1.86 -6.02 39.89
C GLN A 464 1.94 -4.52 40.19
N LYS A 465 1.29 -4.16 41.30
CA LYS A 465 1.07 -2.82 41.88
C LYS A 465 2.37 -2.08 42.23
N GLY A 466 2.32 -0.75 42.11
CA GLY A 466 3.07 0.18 42.99
C GLY A 466 4.43 0.68 42.49
N PRO A 467 4.92 1.82 43.01
CA PRO A 467 5.59 2.84 42.21
C PRO A 467 7.13 2.80 42.28
N THR A 468 7.74 3.63 41.44
CA THR A 468 9.09 4.24 41.49
C THR A 468 10.02 3.87 40.32
N ALA A 469 10.38 4.93 39.59
CA ALA A 469 11.29 5.09 38.47
C ALA A 469 12.55 4.21 38.45
N LEU A 470 12.97 3.79 37.24
CA LEU A 470 14.25 4.22 36.68
C LEU A 470 14.41 3.90 35.17
N LEU A 471 14.67 4.97 34.40
CA LEU A 471 15.61 5.08 33.27
C LEU A 471 15.41 4.25 31.98
N ALA A 472 14.91 5.00 30.98
CA ALA A 472 15.35 5.02 29.58
C ALA A 472 15.46 3.68 28.84
N LYS A 473 14.33 3.21 28.28
CA LYS A 473 14.37 2.37 27.07
C LYS A 473 14.94 3.21 25.93
N THR A 474 16.18 2.96 25.53
CA THR A 474 16.66 3.27 24.18
C THR A 474 15.71 2.60 23.20
N PRO A 475 15.08 3.34 22.27
CA PRO A 475 14.23 2.72 21.27
C PRO A 475 15.10 1.82 20.39
N VAL A 476 14.77 0.53 20.38
CA VAL A 476 15.27 -0.42 19.39
C VAL A 476 14.89 0.14 18.02
N LYS A 477 15.90 0.54 17.24
CA LYS A 477 15.73 1.10 15.90
C LYS A 477 15.33 -0.07 14.99
N PRO A 478 14.08 -0.14 14.50
CA PRO A 478 13.69 -1.22 13.60
C PRO A 478 14.51 -1.07 12.32
N ILE A 479 15.19 -2.13 11.90
CA ILE A 479 15.83 -2.18 10.58
C ILE A 479 14.70 -2.31 9.55
N LEU A 480 14.05 -1.19 9.23
CA LEU A 480 13.36 -1.04 7.95
C LEU A 480 14.44 -1.12 6.87
N PHE A 481 14.37 -2.08 5.96
CA PHE A 481 14.90 -1.82 4.62
C PHE A 481 14.00 -0.74 4.01
N SER A 482 14.37 0.50 4.30
CA SER A 482 13.81 1.70 3.70
C SER A 482 14.10 1.63 2.21
N ILE A 483 13.05 1.72 1.39
CA ILE A 483 13.18 2.22 0.03
C ILE A 483 14.10 3.45 0.12
N PRO A 484 15.25 3.50 -0.59
CA PRO A 484 16.15 4.64 -0.50
C PRO A 484 15.38 5.93 -0.76
N LEU A 485 15.72 6.99 -0.03
CA LEU A 485 15.07 8.27 -0.19
C LEU A 485 15.26 8.75 -1.63
N GLY A 486 14.18 9.29 -2.20
CA GLY A 486 14.11 9.65 -3.62
C GLY A 486 13.38 8.62 -4.50
N PHE A 487 13.05 7.43 -3.99
CA PHE A 487 12.11 6.51 -4.63
C PHE A 487 10.76 6.47 -3.90
N LYS A 488 9.66 6.46 -4.67
CA LYS A 488 8.27 6.48 -4.17
C LYS A 488 7.73 5.11 -3.82
N SER A 489 8.25 4.07 -4.47
CA SER A 489 7.83 2.69 -4.29
C SER A 489 8.98 1.73 -4.56
N PHE A 490 8.84 0.49 -4.07
CA PHE A 490 9.77 -0.58 -4.39
C PHE A 490 9.77 -0.90 -5.89
N GLY A 491 8.62 -0.78 -6.57
CA GLY A 491 8.52 -0.94 -8.02
C GLY A 491 9.38 0.08 -8.77
N GLN A 492 9.35 1.35 -8.37
CA GLN A 492 10.22 2.38 -8.94
C GLN A 492 11.70 2.08 -8.67
N PHE A 493 12.04 1.65 -7.46
CA PHE A 493 13.42 1.27 -7.10
C PHE A 493 13.92 0.05 -7.88
N LYS A 494 13.04 -0.94 -8.13
CA LYS A 494 13.33 -2.12 -8.95
C LYS A 494 13.45 -1.78 -10.42
N GLN A 495 12.60 -0.91 -10.95
CA GLN A 495 12.69 -0.45 -12.33
C GLN A 495 14.01 0.31 -12.55
N PHE A 496 14.38 1.19 -11.61
CA PHE A 496 15.69 1.83 -11.58
C PHE A 496 16.81 0.80 -11.67
N GLY A 497 16.87 -0.17 -10.75
CA GLY A 497 17.89 -1.23 -10.79
C GLY A 497 17.91 -2.03 -12.09
N THR A 498 16.73 -2.38 -12.62
CA THR A 498 16.59 -3.14 -13.87
C THR A 498 17.13 -2.37 -15.07
N THR A 499 16.89 -1.06 -15.15
CA THR A 499 17.45 -0.20 -16.21
C THR A 499 18.98 -0.18 -16.15
N ILE A 500 19.56 -0.02 -14.95
CA ILE A 500 21.03 -0.02 -14.81
C ILE A 500 21.62 -1.37 -15.18
N GLN A 501 21.03 -2.47 -14.69
CA GLN A 501 21.49 -3.82 -15.02
C GLN A 501 21.47 -4.07 -16.54
N ALA A 502 20.39 -3.66 -17.21
CA ALA A 502 20.27 -3.80 -18.66
C ALA A 502 21.32 -2.97 -19.41
N GLY A 503 21.59 -1.74 -18.95
CA GLY A 503 22.65 -0.88 -19.49
C GLY A 503 24.04 -1.48 -19.32
N LEU A 504 24.37 -1.92 -18.10
CA LEU A 504 25.65 -2.58 -17.80
C LEU A 504 25.82 -3.87 -18.60
N ALA A 505 24.76 -4.67 -18.77
CA ALA A 505 24.79 -5.88 -19.56
C ALA A 505 25.05 -5.61 -21.05
N LYS A 506 24.49 -4.53 -21.63
CA LYS A 506 24.78 -4.10 -23.02
C LYS A 506 26.25 -3.72 -23.20
N LEU A 507 26.87 -3.17 -22.17
CA LEU A 507 28.30 -2.80 -22.15
C LEU A 507 29.23 -3.98 -21.84
N GLY A 508 28.68 -5.18 -21.61
CA GLY A 508 29.45 -6.40 -21.34
C GLY A 508 29.60 -6.76 -19.86
N TYR A 509 29.10 -5.94 -18.94
CA TYR A 509 29.23 -6.12 -17.48
C TYR A 509 28.02 -6.87 -16.87
N LYS A 510 27.72 -8.06 -17.38
CA LYS A 510 26.45 -8.78 -17.11
C LYS A 510 26.26 -9.19 -15.65
N ASN A 511 27.33 -9.54 -14.94
CA ASN A 511 27.29 -10.08 -13.58
C ASN A 511 27.62 -9.01 -12.51
N THR A 512 27.17 -7.78 -12.73
CA THR A 512 27.39 -6.68 -11.78
C THR A 512 26.26 -6.64 -10.75
N ASN A 513 26.60 -6.69 -9.47
CA ASN A 513 25.68 -6.41 -8.37
C ASN A 513 25.66 -4.91 -8.05
N LEU A 514 24.48 -4.41 -7.73
CA LEU A 514 24.22 -2.99 -7.49
C LEU A 514 23.81 -2.73 -6.04
N TYR A 515 24.33 -1.66 -5.46
CA TYR A 515 24.00 -1.19 -4.12
C TYR A 515 23.85 0.33 -4.13
N MET A 516 22.86 0.87 -3.43
CA MET A 516 22.76 2.30 -3.15
C MET A 516 23.51 2.62 -1.86
N GLN A 517 24.20 3.75 -1.84
CA GLN A 517 24.90 4.29 -0.68
C GLN A 517 24.60 5.79 -0.51
N GLY A 518 25.22 6.39 0.50
CA GLY A 518 25.20 7.85 0.70
C GLY A 518 23.91 8.37 1.33
N SER A 519 23.63 9.64 1.04
CA SER A 519 22.56 10.40 1.71
C SER A 519 21.15 9.84 1.46
N SER A 520 20.95 9.15 0.34
CA SER A 520 19.71 8.43 0.02
C SER A 520 19.41 7.29 1.01
N ILE A 521 20.45 6.75 1.68
CA ILE A 521 20.34 5.66 2.67
C ILE A 521 20.41 6.19 4.10
N THR A 522 21.31 7.14 4.37
CA THR A 522 21.55 7.67 5.72
C THR A 522 20.63 8.84 6.10
N ALA A 523 19.84 9.34 5.15
CA ALA A 523 19.02 10.56 5.24
C ALA A 523 19.80 11.87 5.41
N ARG A 524 21.14 11.83 5.45
CA ARG A 524 22.00 13.00 5.64
C ARG A 524 23.26 12.92 4.79
N SER A 525 23.67 14.04 4.23
CA SER A 525 24.97 14.16 3.54
C SER A 525 26.11 13.93 4.53
N ALA A 526 27.08 13.09 4.13
CA ALA A 526 28.30 12.87 4.91
C ALA A 526 29.26 14.07 4.89
N GLU A 527 29.13 14.94 3.87
CA GLU A 527 29.99 16.12 3.69
C GLU A 527 29.42 17.35 4.41
N THR A 528 28.11 17.61 4.26
CA THR A 528 27.48 18.83 4.79
C THR A 528 26.62 18.61 6.03
N GLY A 529 26.25 17.36 6.34
CA GLY A 529 25.34 17.03 7.45
C GLY A 529 23.85 17.40 7.20
N GLU A 530 23.56 18.04 6.07
CA GLU A 530 22.21 18.42 5.65
C GLU A 530 21.35 17.19 5.39
N LEU A 531 20.03 17.33 5.60
CA LEU A 531 19.08 16.28 5.27
C LEU A 531 19.01 16.07 3.76
N PHE A 532 18.70 14.83 3.38
CA PHE A 532 18.47 14.47 1.98
C PHE A 532 17.41 15.39 1.34
N ASP A 533 17.70 15.86 0.13
CA ASP A 533 16.83 16.65 -0.76
C ASP A 533 16.54 18.10 -0.31
N VAL A 534 17.28 18.64 0.67
CA VAL A 534 17.21 20.08 0.99
C VAL A 534 17.70 20.88 -0.22
N GLY A 535 16.79 21.63 -0.84
CA GLY A 535 17.08 22.42 -2.04
C GLY A 535 17.29 21.61 -3.33
N ARG A 536 16.94 20.31 -3.35
CA ARG A 536 17.12 19.39 -4.49
C ARG A 536 18.55 19.25 -5.02
N LYS A 537 19.53 19.33 -4.12
CA LYS A 537 20.96 19.23 -4.47
C LYS A 537 21.57 17.84 -4.24
N SER A 538 20.81 16.87 -3.73
CA SER A 538 21.32 15.53 -3.37
C SER A 538 21.43 14.60 -4.58
N ASP A 539 22.59 13.98 -4.74
CA ASP A 539 22.93 12.97 -5.74
C ASP A 539 22.62 11.54 -5.26
N PHE A 540 22.70 10.59 -6.19
CA PHE A 540 22.60 9.16 -5.91
C PHE A 540 23.95 8.47 -6.07
N ASP A 541 24.44 7.92 -4.96
CA ASP A 541 25.67 7.13 -4.93
C ASP A 541 25.35 5.64 -5.16
N LEU A 542 25.88 5.11 -6.26
CA LEU A 542 25.73 3.72 -6.64
C LEU A 542 27.07 2.98 -6.46
N ALA A 543 27.06 1.95 -5.62
CA ALA A 543 28.16 1.03 -5.44
C ALA A 543 27.95 -0.21 -6.34
N LEU A 544 28.89 -0.46 -7.24
CA LEU A 544 28.89 -1.61 -8.14
C LEU A 544 29.93 -2.63 -7.71
N THR A 545 29.62 -3.91 -7.83
CA THR A 545 30.61 -4.98 -7.64
C THR A 545 30.38 -6.12 -8.61
N GLY A 546 31.43 -6.55 -9.29
CA GLY A 546 31.39 -7.59 -10.30
C GLY A 546 32.78 -7.78 -10.90
N GLU A 547 33.14 -9.02 -11.25
CA GLU A 547 34.48 -9.36 -11.68
C GLU A 547 34.89 -8.61 -12.95
N ASP A 548 34.02 -8.60 -13.98
CA ASP A 548 34.30 -7.97 -15.27
C ASP A 548 34.51 -6.45 -15.16
N ILE A 549 33.61 -5.77 -14.44
CA ILE A 549 33.65 -4.32 -14.29
C ILE A 549 34.81 -3.87 -13.38
N PHE A 550 35.13 -4.64 -12.33
CA PHE A 550 36.26 -4.35 -11.45
C PHE A 550 37.59 -4.58 -12.17
N LYS A 551 37.74 -5.70 -12.88
CA LYS A 551 38.94 -5.99 -13.67
C LYS A 551 39.15 -4.93 -14.74
N LYS A 552 38.09 -4.48 -15.40
CA LYS A 552 38.19 -3.39 -16.38
C LYS A 552 38.64 -2.09 -15.74
N ALA A 553 38.14 -1.76 -14.56
CA ALA A 553 38.58 -0.59 -13.80
C ALA A 553 40.06 -0.70 -13.37
N GLU A 554 40.53 -1.90 -13.04
CA GLU A 554 41.93 -2.18 -12.69
C GLU A 554 42.86 -2.00 -13.90
N GLU A 555 42.49 -2.54 -15.06
CA GLU A 555 43.23 -2.36 -16.33
C GLU A 555 43.36 -0.89 -16.73
N LEU A 556 42.34 -0.08 -16.41
CA LEU A 556 42.30 1.36 -16.67
C LEU A 556 43.03 2.20 -15.60
N GLY A 557 43.59 1.57 -14.57
CA GLY A 557 44.30 2.25 -13.48
C GLY A 557 43.39 3.09 -12.56
N LEU A 558 42.09 2.79 -12.53
CA LEU A 558 41.09 3.54 -11.75
C LEU A 558 40.96 3.05 -10.30
N VAL A 559 41.48 1.85 -10.02
CA VAL A 559 41.36 1.18 -8.73
C VAL A 559 42.46 1.64 -7.76
N LYS A 560 42.08 1.94 -6.52
CA LYS A 560 42.95 2.23 -5.38
C LYS A 560 42.62 1.28 -4.23
N GLY A 561 43.37 0.18 -4.14
CA GLY A 561 43.12 -0.87 -3.14
C GLY A 561 41.98 -1.80 -3.57
N ASP A 562 40.89 -1.80 -2.82
CA ASP A 562 39.71 -2.66 -3.04
C ASP A 562 38.55 -1.95 -3.77
N ARG A 563 38.75 -0.72 -4.23
CA ARG A 563 37.72 0.07 -4.92
C ARG A 563 38.27 1.17 -5.82
N THR A 564 37.41 1.81 -6.61
CA THR A 564 37.72 3.05 -7.33
C THR A 564 37.48 4.30 -6.49
N GLY A 565 37.90 5.47 -6.99
CA GLY A 565 37.30 6.74 -6.57
C GLY A 565 35.87 6.90 -7.08
N PRO A 566 35.14 7.97 -6.68
CA PRO A 566 33.85 8.31 -7.26
C PRO A 566 34.01 8.61 -8.76
N ILE A 567 33.17 7.96 -9.58
CA ILE A 567 33.08 8.15 -11.02
C ILE A 567 31.81 8.95 -11.26
N ASN A 568 31.99 10.25 -11.51
CA ASN A 568 30.88 11.19 -11.62
C ASN A 568 30.34 11.25 -13.06
N LEU A 569 29.10 11.72 -13.20
CA LEU A 569 28.52 12.03 -14.51
C LEU A 569 29.43 13.00 -15.29
N GLY A 570 29.71 12.69 -16.56
CA GLY A 570 30.56 13.51 -17.44
C GLY A 570 32.07 13.44 -17.16
N SER A 571 32.52 12.55 -16.27
CA SER A 571 33.96 12.37 -15.97
C SER A 571 34.71 11.58 -17.06
N GLU A 572 36.03 11.80 -17.17
CA GLU A 572 36.90 11.06 -18.09
C GLU A 572 36.94 9.57 -17.72
N GLU A 573 36.83 9.24 -16.44
CA GLU A 573 36.73 7.89 -15.90
C GLU A 573 35.48 7.16 -16.38
N ALA A 574 34.33 7.85 -16.40
CA ALA A 574 33.08 7.29 -16.94
C ALA A 574 33.20 6.98 -18.44
N SER A 575 33.90 7.85 -19.19
CA SER A 575 34.14 7.66 -20.63
C SER A 575 35.08 6.49 -20.90
N LYS A 576 36.16 6.34 -20.09
CA LYS A 576 37.09 5.21 -20.20
C LYS A 576 36.43 3.86 -19.91
N LEU A 577 35.46 3.83 -18.98
CA LEU A 577 34.68 2.64 -18.65
C LEU A 577 33.52 2.36 -19.63
N GLY A 578 33.22 3.31 -20.51
CA GLY A 578 32.11 3.22 -21.47
C GLY A 578 30.73 3.38 -20.83
N ILE A 579 30.63 3.93 -19.61
CA ILE A 579 29.37 4.07 -18.87
C ILE A 579 28.78 5.49 -18.93
N SER A 580 29.40 6.43 -19.64
CA SER A 580 28.95 7.84 -19.72
C SER A 580 27.48 7.96 -20.14
N ASP A 581 27.10 7.37 -21.27
CA ASP A 581 25.73 7.45 -21.80
C ASP A 581 24.71 6.80 -20.85
N LEU A 582 25.13 5.72 -20.17
CA LEU A 582 24.30 5.04 -19.17
C LEU A 582 24.04 5.95 -17.96
N LEU A 583 25.08 6.62 -17.44
CA LEU A 583 24.91 7.55 -16.33
C LEU A 583 24.04 8.74 -16.72
N GLU A 584 24.16 9.25 -17.95
CA GLU A 584 23.32 10.34 -18.44
C GLU A 584 21.86 9.91 -18.58
N GLU A 585 21.60 8.74 -19.18
CA GLU A 585 20.24 8.18 -19.33
C GLU A 585 19.58 8.00 -17.96
N ILE A 586 20.28 7.38 -17.02
CA ILE A 586 19.73 7.13 -15.68
C ILE A 586 19.51 8.45 -14.96
N SER A 587 20.49 9.36 -14.95
CA SER A 587 20.39 10.66 -14.25
C SER A 587 19.21 11.49 -14.77
N ASN A 588 19.02 11.53 -16.08
CA ASN A 588 17.89 12.20 -16.72
C ASN A 588 16.54 11.55 -16.35
N SER A 589 16.49 10.22 -16.26
CA SER A 589 15.27 9.49 -15.91
C SER A 589 14.79 9.75 -14.48
N ILE A 590 15.72 9.93 -13.53
CA ILE A 590 15.41 10.16 -12.12
C ILE A 590 15.44 11.65 -11.72
N GLY A 591 15.91 12.52 -12.62
CA GLY A 591 16.01 13.97 -12.42
C GLY A 591 17.05 14.38 -11.37
N ARG A 592 18.13 13.62 -11.23
CA ARG A 592 19.27 13.91 -10.34
C ARG A 592 20.52 13.16 -10.81
N ASP A 593 21.69 13.67 -10.43
CA ASP A 593 22.96 13.06 -10.81
C ASP A 593 23.14 11.70 -10.12
N VAL A 594 23.59 10.71 -10.90
CA VAL A 594 23.97 9.38 -10.42
C VAL A 594 25.48 9.22 -10.55
N ASN A 595 26.15 9.01 -9.42
CA ASN A 595 27.58 8.80 -9.33
C ASN A 595 27.85 7.34 -8.96
N VAL A 596 28.97 6.78 -9.45
CA VAL A 596 29.28 5.36 -9.29
C VAL A 596 30.61 5.15 -8.58
N MET A 597 30.69 4.13 -7.74
CA MET A 597 31.94 3.62 -7.19
C MET A 597 31.99 2.11 -7.38
N ILE A 598 33.10 1.59 -7.91
CA ILE A 598 33.26 0.17 -8.20
C ILE A 598 34.11 -0.48 -7.10
N PHE A 599 33.64 -1.59 -6.55
CA PHE A 599 34.26 -2.31 -5.44
C PHE A 599 34.59 -3.75 -5.82
N LYS A 600 35.70 -4.25 -5.26
CA LYS A 600 36.20 -5.61 -5.49
C LYS A 600 35.23 -6.65 -4.98
N THR A 601 34.66 -6.42 -3.81
CA THR A 601 33.73 -7.35 -3.14
C THR A 601 32.60 -6.63 -2.44
N VAL A 602 31.56 -7.38 -2.05
CA VAL A 602 30.43 -6.85 -1.28
C VAL A 602 30.87 -6.40 0.12
N GLU A 603 31.85 -7.08 0.72
CA GLU A 603 32.41 -6.73 2.02
C GLU A 603 33.07 -5.34 1.98
N ALA A 604 33.76 -5.01 0.89
CA ALA A 604 34.36 -3.69 0.68
C ALA A 604 33.30 -2.57 0.58
N ILE A 605 32.13 -2.87 -0.01
CA ILE A 605 30.98 -1.95 -0.03
C ILE A 605 30.49 -1.69 1.40
N LYS A 606 30.21 -2.77 2.15
CA LYS A 606 29.68 -2.70 3.52
C LYS A 606 30.67 -2.00 4.47
N ALA A 607 31.97 -2.19 4.28
CA ALA A 607 33.02 -1.55 5.08
C ALA A 607 33.09 -0.01 4.88
N LYS A 608 32.63 0.50 3.73
CA LYS A 608 32.62 1.93 3.44
C LYS A 608 31.46 2.68 4.10
N GLY A 609 30.32 2.03 4.28
CA GLY A 609 29.18 2.64 4.96
C GLY A 609 27.87 1.93 4.67
N SER A 610 26.77 2.45 5.25
CA SER A 610 25.43 1.89 5.09
C SER A 610 25.05 1.76 3.61
N SER A 611 24.73 0.55 3.19
CA SER A 611 24.40 0.20 1.81
C SER A 611 23.12 -0.62 1.73
N VAL A 612 22.32 -0.39 0.69
CA VAL A 612 21.12 -1.19 0.39
C VAL A 612 21.27 -1.80 -1.00
N ARG A 613 21.13 -3.13 -1.12
CA ARG A 613 21.17 -3.83 -2.41
C ARG A 613 20.03 -3.35 -3.30
N VAL A 614 20.33 -3.04 -4.56
CA VAL A 614 19.33 -2.64 -5.55
C VAL A 614 18.73 -3.91 -6.18
N PRO A 615 17.41 -4.10 -6.14
CA PRO A 615 16.76 -5.25 -6.75
C PRO A 615 16.77 -5.14 -8.28
N THR A 616 17.12 -6.24 -8.95
CA THR A 616 17.15 -6.36 -10.42
C THR A 616 16.30 -7.54 -10.88
N GLN A 617 15.86 -7.55 -12.14
CA GLN A 617 15.41 -8.80 -12.79
C GLN A 617 16.66 -9.56 -13.24
N GLN A 618 16.80 -10.82 -12.81
CA GLN A 618 17.77 -11.76 -13.40
C GLN A 618 17.26 -12.25 -14.75
#